data_AF-A0A959SWH4-F1
#
_entry.id   AF-A0A959SWH4-F1
#
_cell.length_a   1.000
_cell.length_b   1.000
_cell.length_c   1.000
_cell.angle_alpha   90.00
_cell.angle_beta   90.00
_cell.angle_gamma   90.00
#
_symmetry.space_group_name_H-M   'P 1'
#
loop_
_entity.id
_entity.type
_entity.pdbx_description
1 polymer ?
#
loop_
_entity_poly.entity_id
_entity_poly.type
_entity_poly.pdbx_seq_one_letter_code
_entity_poly.pdbx_strand_id
1 'polypeptide(L)'
;MNYKTILIFFFCVLMAAACGTDNASPEKNNTTKLPDQFLVVLGVAQDAGYPQVGCEKECCKMVWEGKEEKKHATCLALVDRK
;
A
#
# COMPACT_ATOMS: atom_id res chain seq x y z
N MET A 1 -37.39 24.14 17.44
CA MET A 1 -36.38 23.42 16.63
C MET A 1 -36.37 24.08 15.26
N ASN A 2 -35.33 24.84 14.92
CA ASN A 2 -35.33 25.69 13.74
C ASN A 2 -35.24 24.83 12.47
N TYR A 3 -36.06 25.13 11.45
CA TYR A 3 -36.09 24.37 10.19
C TYR A 3 -34.72 24.28 9.52
N LYS A 4 -33.87 25.28 9.73
CA LYS A 4 -32.47 25.31 9.29
C LYS A 4 -31.63 24.19 9.94
N THR A 5 -31.86 23.91 11.21
CA THR A 5 -31.21 22.79 11.94
C THR A 5 -31.70 21.44 11.43
N ILE A 6 -32.99 21.32 11.12
CA ILE A 6 -33.58 20.10 10.53
C ILE A 6 -33.03 19.85 9.12
N LEU A 7 -32.90 20.91 8.30
CA LEU A 7 -32.36 20.83 6.95
C LEU A 7 -30.89 20.40 6.94
N ILE A 8 -30.09 20.92 7.87
CA ILE A 8 -28.67 20.53 8.04
C ILE A 8 -28.57 19.06 8.43
N PHE A 9 -29.40 18.60 9.37
CA PHE A 9 -29.40 17.19 9.80
C PHE A 9 -29.78 16.25 8.65
N PHE A 10 -30.79 16.61 7.86
CA PHE A 10 -31.23 15.82 6.71
C PHE A 10 -30.16 15.72 5.61
N PHE A 11 -29.44 16.81 5.35
CA PHE A 11 -28.32 16.82 4.40
C PHE A 11 -27.14 15.96 4.87
N CYS A 12 -26.82 15.97 6.18
CA CYS A 12 -25.78 15.11 6.75
C CYS A 12 -26.12 13.61 6.66
N VAL A 13 -27.39 13.23 6.84
CA VAL A 13 -27.83 11.83 6.74
C VAL A 13 -27.78 11.32 5.29
N LEU A 14 -28.14 12.17 4.32
CA LEU A 14 -28.07 11.84 2.88
C LEU A 14 -26.63 11.59 2.40
N MET A 15 -25.66 12.34 2.90
CA MET A 15 -24.24 12.16 2.56
C MET A 15 -23.65 10.86 3.16
N ALA A 16 -24.14 10.41 4.31
CA ALA A 16 -23.68 9.17 4.94
C ALA A 16 -24.17 7.89 4.22
N ALA A 17 -25.30 7.97 3.49
CA ALA A 17 -25.89 6.83 2.80
C ALA A 17 -25.26 6.52 1.41
N ALA A 18 -24.40 7.40 0.88
CA ALA A 18 -23.82 7.26 -0.46
C ALA A 18 -22.51 6.44 -0.52
N CYS A 19 -22.05 5.85 0.60
CA CYS A 19 -20.86 5.00 0.60
C CYS A 19 -21.25 3.55 0.29
N GLY A 20 -21.41 3.23 -0.99
CA GLY A 20 -21.43 1.85 -1.47
C GLY A 20 -20.01 1.31 -1.52
N THR A 21 -19.71 0.27 -0.73
CA THR A 21 -18.44 -0.45 -0.84
C THR A 21 -18.57 -1.55 -1.89
N ASP A 22 -18.21 -1.24 -3.13
CA ASP A 22 -17.94 -2.28 -4.14
C ASP A 22 -16.53 -2.83 -3.89
N ASN A 23 -16.39 -3.67 -2.86
CA ASN A 23 -15.19 -4.47 -2.68
C ASN A 23 -15.28 -5.74 -3.55
N ALA A 24 -15.23 -5.55 -4.87
CA ALA A 24 -14.85 -6.63 -5.77
C ALA A 24 -13.33 -6.81 -5.67
N SER A 25 -12.87 -7.53 -4.66
CA SER A 25 -11.52 -8.08 -4.66
C SER A 25 -11.42 -9.02 -5.86
N PRO A 26 -10.48 -8.84 -6.81
CA PRO A 26 -10.25 -9.84 -7.83
C PRO A 26 -9.77 -11.11 -7.12
N GLU A 27 -10.61 -12.13 -7.14
CA GLU A 27 -10.28 -13.49 -6.76
C GLU A 27 -9.15 -13.96 -7.69
N LYS A 28 -7.91 -13.92 -7.18
CA LYS A 28 -6.72 -14.33 -7.93
C LYS A 28 -6.61 -15.86 -7.96
N ASN A 29 -7.60 -16.53 -8.53
CA ASN A 29 -7.56 -17.97 -8.79
C ASN A 29 -6.98 -18.22 -10.16
N ASN A 30 -5.66 -18.32 -10.24
CA ASN A 30 -4.94 -19.06 -11.26
C ASN A 30 -3.56 -19.39 -10.69
N THR A 31 -3.38 -20.58 -10.14
CA THR A 31 -2.07 -21.08 -9.69
C THR A 31 -1.25 -21.49 -10.91
N THR A 32 -0.81 -20.52 -11.70
CA THR A 32 0.21 -20.75 -12.72
C THR A 32 1.53 -21.03 -12.00
N LYS A 33 2.02 -22.26 -12.11
CA LYS A 33 3.35 -22.63 -11.59
C LYS A 33 4.38 -21.70 -12.23
N LEU A 34 5.25 -21.11 -11.41
CA LEU A 34 6.35 -20.27 -11.91
C LEU A 34 7.22 -21.05 -12.90
N PRO A 35 7.80 -20.41 -13.92
CA PRO A 35 8.72 -21.06 -14.88
C PRO A 35 10.02 -21.47 -14.20
N ASP A 36 10.75 -22.47 -14.72
CA ASP A 36 11.98 -22.99 -14.09
C ASP A 36 13.04 -21.92 -13.85
N GLN A 37 13.13 -20.93 -14.76
CA GLN A 37 13.98 -19.76 -14.65
C GLN A 37 13.14 -18.49 -14.46
N PHE A 38 13.45 -17.71 -13.43
CA PHE A 38 12.77 -16.44 -13.14
C PHE A 38 13.63 -15.51 -12.28
N LEU A 39 13.29 -14.22 -12.28
CA LEU A 39 13.88 -13.24 -11.38
C LEU A 39 12.96 -12.99 -10.18
N VAL A 40 13.53 -12.91 -8.99
CA VAL A 40 12.87 -12.42 -7.77
C VAL A 40 13.40 -11.02 -7.47
N VAL A 41 12.49 -10.08 -7.26
CA VAL A 41 12.85 -8.73 -6.80
C VAL A 41 13.02 -8.78 -5.28
N LEU A 42 14.27 -8.69 -4.82
CA LEU A 42 14.62 -8.71 -3.39
C LEU A 42 14.69 -7.30 -2.78
N GLY A 43 14.94 -6.29 -3.61
CA GLY A 43 14.99 -4.89 -3.18
C GLY A 43 14.89 -3.94 -4.36
N VAL A 44 14.43 -2.72 -4.08
CA VAL A 44 14.10 -1.69 -5.10
C VAL A 44 14.60 -0.30 -4.74
N ALA A 45 15.17 -0.13 -3.54
CA ALA A 45 15.68 1.17 -3.10
C ALA A 45 17.14 1.37 -3.52
N GLN A 46 17.57 2.63 -3.60
CA GLN A 46 18.90 2.97 -4.08
C GLN A 46 19.99 2.67 -3.02
N ASP A 47 21.22 2.38 -3.47
CA ASP A 47 22.48 2.30 -2.72
C ASP A 47 22.43 1.51 -1.39
N ALA A 48 21.94 2.16 -0.32
CA ALA A 48 21.89 1.62 1.05
C ALA A 48 20.50 1.18 1.49
N GLY A 49 19.52 1.17 0.59
CA GLY A 49 18.12 0.93 0.91
C GLY A 49 17.39 2.21 1.35
N TYR A 50 16.17 2.03 1.89
CA TYR A 50 15.33 3.12 2.36
C TYR A 50 14.68 2.77 3.69
N PRO A 51 14.68 3.70 4.66
CA PRO A 51 15.47 4.92 4.71
C PRO A 51 16.97 4.61 4.83
N GLN A 52 17.80 5.49 4.28
CA GLN A 52 19.24 5.45 4.53
C GLN A 52 19.51 5.76 6.01
N VAL A 53 20.53 5.13 6.59
CA VAL A 53 20.94 5.34 7.99
C VAL A 53 21.14 6.83 8.25
N GLY A 54 20.49 7.35 9.30
CA GLY A 54 20.58 8.76 9.68
C GLY A 54 19.72 9.72 8.84
N CYS A 55 18.84 9.22 7.94
CA CYS A 55 17.89 10.08 7.25
C CYS A 55 16.81 10.61 8.21
N GLU A 56 16.80 11.91 8.47
CA GLU A 56 15.79 12.59 9.32
C GLU A 56 14.73 13.36 8.51
N LYS A 57 14.76 13.25 7.18
CA LYS A 57 13.77 13.91 6.31
C LYS A 57 12.38 13.37 6.58
N GLU A 58 11.36 14.20 6.31
CA GLU A 58 9.95 13.85 6.55
C GLU A 58 9.54 12.53 5.89
N CYS A 59 10.02 12.26 4.67
CA CYS A 59 9.75 10.99 3.99
C CYS A 59 10.22 9.77 4.80
N CYS A 60 11.36 9.86 5.49
CA CYS A 60 11.95 8.75 6.25
C CYS A 60 11.24 8.49 7.60
N LYS A 61 10.52 9.47 8.16
CA LYS A 61 9.91 9.36 9.49
C LYS A 61 8.90 8.24 9.61
N MET A 62 8.01 8.09 8.61
CA MET A 62 6.99 7.03 8.64
C MET A 62 7.62 5.64 8.71
N VAL A 63 8.76 5.42 8.06
CA VAL A 63 9.47 4.15 8.15
C VAL A 63 10.14 3.95 9.52
N TRP A 64 10.73 5.01 10.09
CA TRP A 64 11.32 4.94 11.43
C TRP A 64 10.28 4.72 12.54
N GLU A 65 9.10 5.31 12.39
CA GLU A 65 7.94 5.13 13.26
C GLU A 65 7.24 3.78 13.05
N GLY A 66 7.67 2.98 12.06
CA GLY A 66 7.09 1.68 11.74
C GLY A 66 5.73 1.74 11.04
N LYS A 67 5.35 2.90 10.50
CA LYS A 67 4.13 3.09 9.70
C LYS A 67 4.30 2.65 8.25
N GLU A 68 5.54 2.58 7.76
CA GLU A 68 5.91 2.04 6.46
C GLU A 68 7.07 1.03 6.61
N GLU A 69 7.15 0.09 5.68
CA GLU A 69 8.24 -0.90 5.67
C GLU A 69 9.54 -0.31 5.12
N LYS A 70 10.67 -0.78 5.67
CA LYS A 70 11.99 -0.54 5.10
C LYS A 70 12.10 -1.22 3.75
N LYS A 71 12.78 -0.59 2.79
CA LYS A 71 13.05 -1.16 1.48
C LYS A 71 14.53 -1.49 1.38
N HIS A 72 14.84 -2.69 0.93
CA HIS A 72 16.21 -3.10 0.69
C HIS A 72 16.80 -2.44 -0.56
N ALA A 73 18.12 -2.34 -0.59
CA ALA A 73 18.86 -1.90 -1.76
C ALA A 73 18.52 -2.76 -2.99
N THR A 74 18.61 -2.18 -4.18
CA THR A 74 18.26 -2.85 -5.44
C THR A 74 18.98 -4.18 -5.56
N CYS A 75 18.19 -5.25 -5.60
CA CYS A 75 18.71 -6.61 -5.66
C CYS A 75 17.71 -7.50 -6.40
N LEU A 76 18.23 -8.27 -7.36
CA LEU A 76 17.48 -9.29 -8.08
C LEU A 76 18.12 -10.64 -7.81
N ALA A 77 17.32 -11.64 -7.48
CA ALA A 77 17.77 -13.03 -7.48
C ALA A 77 17.38 -13.70 -8.79
N LEU A 78 18.33 -14.32 -9.46
CA LEU A 78 18.04 -15.27 -10.53
C LEU A 78 17.81 -16.63 -9.90
N VAL A 79 16.64 -17.21 -10.15
CA VAL A 79 16.32 -18.58 -9.79
C VAL A 79 16.38 -19.41 -11.04
N ASP A 80 17.17 -20.49 -11.02
CA ASP A 80 17.19 -21.56 -12.01
C ASP A 80 17.01 -22.88 -11.27
N ARG A 81 16.02 -23.69 -11.69
CA ARG A 81 15.66 -24.95 -11.03
C ARG A 81 16.11 -26.19 -11.81
N LYS A 82 16.87 -26.01 -12.88
CA LYS A 82 17.47 -27.11 -13.65
C LYS A 82 18.80 -27.56 -13.08
#